data_AF-A0A7C8PZ82-F1
#
_entry.id   AF-A0A7C8PZ82-F1
#
_cell.length_a   1.000
_cell.length_b   1.000
_cell.length_c   1.000
_cell.angle_alpha   90.00
_cell.angle_beta   90.00
_cell.angle_gamma   90.00
#
_symmetry.space_group_name_H-M   'P 1'
#
loop_
_entity.id
_entity.type
_entity.pdbx_description
1 polymer ?
#
loop_
_entity_poly.entity_id
_entity_poly.type
_entity_poly.pdbx_seq_one_letter_code
_entity_poly.pdbx_strand_id
1 'polypeptide(L)'
;MLSFRSPIAHRDEEPLRETRSRVQLNISEKWRDFVVANWHLGFTAFGGPPVHFQIFHTRFVDRLKWIDEQMYQELFALCQALPGPASTKMLFCINSIHGGFLGGFLAFCIWSLPGAIGMYGLSLGVSKIGDKMPSPVYALLSGLNAATIKQPGS
;
A
#
# COMPACT_ATOMS: atom_id res chain seq x y z
N MET A 1 5.84 -73.65 30.28
CA MET A 1 6.23 -72.26 30.64
C MET A 1 6.41 -71.50 29.33
N LEU A 2 5.36 -70.86 28.82
CA LEU A 2 5.37 -70.06 27.59
C LEU A 2 5.00 -68.62 28.00
N SER A 3 5.94 -67.69 27.79
CA SER A 3 5.86 -66.30 28.23
C SER A 3 5.03 -65.48 27.24
N PHE A 4 3.92 -64.96 27.75
CA PHE A 4 3.03 -64.02 27.08
C PHE A 4 3.70 -62.64 27.03
N ARG A 5 3.92 -62.08 25.83
CA ARG A 5 4.27 -60.66 25.67
C ARG A 5 3.15 -59.98 24.89
N SER A 6 2.42 -59.12 25.59
CA SER A 6 1.53 -58.12 24.98
C SER A 6 2.32 -56.81 24.72
N PRO A 7 1.78 -55.91 23.88
CA PRO A 7 2.53 -54.96 23.07
C PRO A 7 2.54 -53.52 23.62
N ILE A 8 3.23 -52.64 22.87
CA ILE A 8 3.28 -51.16 22.90
C ILE A 8 4.45 -50.57 23.71
N ALA A 9 5.37 -49.92 23.00
CA ALA A 9 5.83 -48.53 23.25
C ALA A 9 7.15 -48.26 22.49
N HIS A 10 7.10 -47.62 21.32
CA HIS A 10 8.25 -46.85 20.85
C HIS A 10 7.84 -45.58 20.09
N ARG A 11 7.44 -44.57 20.89
CA ARG A 11 7.65 -43.12 20.71
C ARG A 11 7.57 -42.53 19.30
N ASP A 12 6.39 -42.00 18.99
CA ASP A 12 6.11 -40.98 17.96
C ASP A 12 6.32 -39.55 18.51
N GLU A 13 7.55 -39.11 18.80
CA GLU A 13 7.78 -37.78 19.42
C GLU A 13 8.78 -36.83 18.71
N GLU A 14 9.13 -37.04 17.43
CA GLU A 14 10.03 -36.14 16.68
C GLU A 14 9.54 -35.78 15.25
N PRO A 15 8.37 -35.12 15.09
CA PRO A 15 8.15 -34.25 13.92
C PRO A 15 7.54 -32.87 14.26
N LEU A 16 7.19 -32.62 15.52
CA LEU A 16 6.45 -31.42 15.95
C LEU A 16 7.36 -30.21 16.24
N ARG A 17 8.66 -30.42 16.44
CA ARG A 17 9.62 -29.34 16.75
C ARG A 17 10.07 -28.56 15.52
N GLU A 18 10.26 -29.23 14.39
CA GLU A 18 10.75 -28.60 13.15
C GLU A 18 9.67 -27.71 12.51
N THR A 19 8.41 -28.15 12.51
CA THR A 19 7.25 -27.37 12.03
C THR A 19 7.02 -26.11 12.87
N ARG A 20 7.32 -26.15 14.18
CA ARG A 20 7.16 -25.00 15.09
C ARG A 20 8.22 -23.90 14.87
N SER A 21 9.39 -24.26 14.35
CA SER A 21 10.50 -23.32 14.12
C SER A 21 10.28 -22.37 12.93
N ARG A 22 9.57 -22.80 11.87
CA ARG A 22 9.24 -21.96 10.70
C ARG A 22 8.14 -20.93 10.96
N VAL A 23 7.43 -21.07 12.08
CA VAL A 23 6.24 -20.25 12.42
C VAL A 23 6.57 -19.14 13.41
N GLN A 24 7.77 -19.12 14.01
CA GLN A 24 8.24 -17.97 14.80
C GLN A 24 8.77 -16.86 13.89
N LEU A 25 7.89 -16.29 13.07
CA LEU A 25 8.20 -15.03 12.38
C LEU A 25 8.44 -13.96 13.43
N ASN A 26 9.62 -13.33 13.39
CA ASN A 26 9.91 -12.18 14.22
C ASN A 26 8.95 -11.05 13.81
N ILE A 27 8.27 -10.43 14.77
CA ILE A 27 7.32 -9.33 14.53
C ILE A 27 7.97 -8.22 13.69
N SER A 28 9.26 -7.96 13.93
CA SER A 28 10.03 -6.98 13.14
C SER A 28 10.15 -7.37 11.67
N GLU A 29 10.35 -8.65 11.35
CA GLU A 29 10.45 -9.14 9.97
C GLU A 29 9.11 -9.01 9.26
N LYS A 30 8.01 -9.35 9.93
CA LYS A 30 6.66 -9.17 9.38
C LYS A 30 6.41 -7.70 8.99
N TRP A 31 6.71 -6.76 9.88
CA TRP A 31 6.51 -5.33 9.60
C TRP A 31 7.50 -4.79 8.56
N ARG A 32 8.73 -5.29 8.54
CA ARG A 32 9.69 -4.96 7.48
C ARG A 32 9.18 -5.40 6.11
N ASP A 33 8.69 -6.63 6.00
CA ASP A 33 8.18 -7.17 4.74
C ASP A 33 6.90 -6.42 4.30
N PHE A 34 6.07 -5.98 5.25
CA PHE A 34 4.93 -5.10 4.99
C PHE A 34 5.35 -3.74 4.42
N VAL A 35 6.36 -3.10 5.01
CA VAL A 35 6.89 -1.82 4.52
C VAL A 35 7.51 -1.99 3.14
N VAL A 36 8.29 -3.05 2.92
CA VAL A 36 8.88 -3.40 1.62
C VAL A 36 7.80 -3.74 0.58
N ALA A 37 6.67 -4.28 1.01
CA ALA A 37 5.53 -4.49 0.12
C ALA A 37 4.94 -3.17 -0.38
N ASN A 38 4.91 -2.13 0.45
CA ASN A 38 4.16 -0.88 0.22
C ASN A 38 5.00 0.35 -0.15
N TRP A 39 6.31 0.42 0.12
CA TRP A 39 7.10 1.66 -0.01
C TRP A 39 7.01 2.35 -1.38
N HIS A 40 7.05 1.57 -2.46
CA HIS A 40 6.98 2.07 -3.83
C HIS A 40 5.65 2.78 -4.14
N LEU A 41 4.58 2.43 -3.43
CA LEU A 41 3.26 3.03 -3.63
C LEU A 41 3.23 4.53 -3.31
N GLY A 42 4.10 4.99 -2.40
CA GLY A 42 4.23 6.41 -2.10
C GLY A 42 4.83 7.23 -3.26
N PHE A 43 5.58 6.60 -4.15
CA PHE A 43 6.12 7.24 -5.36
C PHE A 43 5.19 7.09 -6.57
N THR A 44 4.24 6.17 -6.50
CA THR A 44 3.23 5.93 -7.56
C THR A 44 1.86 6.48 -7.19
N ALA A 45 1.80 7.48 -6.31
CA ALA A 45 0.57 8.17 -5.91
C ALA A 45 0.02 9.13 -6.98
N PHE A 46 0.63 9.17 -8.16
CA PHE A 46 0.30 10.04 -9.29
C PHE A 46 -0.25 9.21 -10.47
N GLY A 47 -1.00 9.84 -11.38
CA GLY A 47 -1.58 9.18 -12.55
C GLY A 47 -3.09 8.92 -12.48
N GLY A 48 -3.72 9.26 -11.35
CA GLY A 48 -5.18 9.23 -11.20
C GLY A 48 -5.74 7.85 -10.83
N PRO A 49 -7.05 7.76 -10.53
CA PRO A 49 -7.63 6.55 -9.94
C PRO A 49 -7.43 5.25 -10.74
N PRO A 50 -7.63 5.22 -12.08
CA PRO A 50 -7.44 4.00 -12.86
C PRO A 50 -6.03 3.42 -12.77
N VAL A 51 -5.01 4.28 -12.76
CA VAL A 51 -3.60 3.87 -12.64
C VAL A 51 -3.35 3.22 -11.28
N HIS A 52 -3.86 3.82 -10.19
CA HIS A 52 -3.72 3.25 -8.85
C HIS A 52 -4.39 1.89 -8.74
N PHE A 53 -5.59 1.70 -9.32
CA PHE A 53 -6.26 0.40 -9.30
C PHE A 53 -5.44 -0.66 -10.03
N GLN A 54 -4.90 -0.36 -11.21
CA GLN A 54 -4.04 -1.31 -11.92
C GLN A 54 -2.80 -1.68 -11.08
N ILE A 55 -2.16 -0.70 -10.43
CA ILE A 55 -1.03 -0.93 -9.55
C ILE A 55 -1.42 -1.85 -8.38
N PHE A 56 -2.58 -1.63 -7.75
CA PHE A 56 -3.02 -2.44 -6.60
C PHE A 56 -3.35 -3.85 -7.01
N HIS A 57 -4.04 -4.01 -8.14
CA HIS A 57 -4.36 -5.31 -8.70
C HIS A 57 -3.09 -6.12 -8.96
N THR A 58 -2.17 -5.58 -9.77
CA THR A 58 -0.90 -6.26 -10.07
C THR A 58 -0.10 -6.54 -8.81
N ARG A 59 -0.09 -5.62 -7.84
CA ARG A 59 0.73 -5.79 -6.63
C ARG A 59 0.13 -6.80 -5.66
N PHE A 60 -1.13 -6.61 -5.27
CA PHE A 60 -1.76 -7.35 -4.17
C PHE A 60 -2.51 -8.60 -4.61
N VAL A 61 -2.92 -8.68 -5.88
CA VAL A 61 -3.53 -9.87 -6.48
C VAL A 61 -2.45 -10.71 -7.17
N ASP A 62 -1.81 -10.18 -8.23
CA ASP A 62 -0.93 -11.01 -9.07
C ASP A 62 0.40 -11.39 -8.39
N ARG A 63 1.08 -10.39 -7.81
CA ARG A 63 2.46 -10.57 -7.30
C ARG A 63 2.49 -11.10 -5.87
N LEU A 64 1.82 -10.41 -4.95
CA LEU A 64 1.86 -10.74 -3.52
C LEU A 64 0.78 -11.73 -3.09
N LYS A 65 -0.31 -11.86 -3.86
CA LYS A 65 -1.45 -12.75 -3.57
C LYS A 65 -1.99 -12.56 -2.15
N TRP A 66 -2.07 -11.31 -1.70
CA TRP A 66 -2.66 -10.95 -0.40
C TRP A 66 -4.18 -11.06 -0.42
N ILE A 67 -4.78 -10.82 -1.58
CA ILE A 67 -6.21 -10.98 -1.85
C ILE A 67 -6.37 -11.63 -3.23
N ASP A 68 -7.48 -12.31 -3.44
CA ASP A 68 -7.84 -12.87 -4.75
C ASP A 68 -8.63 -11.86 -5.61
N GLU A 69 -8.92 -12.25 -6.86
CA GLU A 69 -9.67 -11.44 -7.81
C GLU A 69 -11.05 -11.07 -7.28
N GLN A 70 -11.75 -12.02 -6.67
CA GLN A 70 -13.11 -11.79 -6.19
C GLN A 70 -13.13 -10.73 -5.08
N MET A 71 -12.27 -10.89 -4.08
CA MET A 71 -12.09 -9.93 -2.99
C MET A 71 -11.68 -8.54 -3.52
N TYR A 72 -10.81 -8.50 -4.54
CA TYR A 72 -10.43 -7.24 -5.17
C TYR A 72 -11.63 -6.53 -5.80
N GLN A 73 -12.47 -7.24 -6.57
CA GLN A 73 -13.65 -6.65 -7.20
C GLN A 73 -14.71 -6.19 -6.17
N GLU A 74 -14.91 -6.95 -5.10
CA GLU A 74 -15.82 -6.59 -4.00
C GLU A 74 -15.35 -5.31 -3.30
N LEU A 75 -14.06 -5.22 -2.96
CA LEU A 75 -13.47 -4.02 -2.38
C LEU A 75 -13.55 -2.83 -3.34
N PHE A 76 -13.33 -3.05 -4.63
CA PHE A 76 -13.43 -2.01 -5.64
C PHE A 76 -14.85 -1.44 -5.67
N ALA A 77 -15.87 -2.29 -5.77
CA ALA A 77 -17.27 -1.88 -5.76
C ALA A 77 -17.63 -1.12 -4.47
N LEU A 78 -17.20 -1.63 -3.31
CA LEU A 78 -17.39 -0.96 -2.02
C LEU A 78 -16.74 0.43 -1.97
N CYS A 79 -15.50 0.54 -2.48
CA CYS A 79 -14.78 1.81 -2.53
C CYS A 79 -15.40 2.80 -3.52
N GLN A 80 -16.09 2.35 -4.56
CA GLN A 80 -16.86 3.24 -5.44
C GLN A 80 -18.16 3.70 -4.79
N ALA A 81 -18.80 2.85 -3.96
CA ALA A 81 -20.05 3.19 -3.29
C ALA A 81 -19.89 4.20 -2.14
N LEU A 82 -18.77 4.15 -1.42
CA LEU A 82 -18.52 5.03 -0.27
C LEU A 82 -18.03 6.42 -0.69
N PRO A 83 -18.33 7.49 0.06
CA PRO A 83 -17.80 8.83 -0.21
C PRO A 83 -16.27 8.88 -0.07
N GLY A 84 -15.63 9.84 -0.74
CA GLY A 84 -14.19 10.10 -0.67
C GLY A 84 -13.33 9.39 -1.74
N PRO A 85 -12.01 9.57 -1.73
CA PRO A 85 -11.14 9.09 -2.80
C PRO A 85 -11.08 7.56 -2.88
N ALA A 86 -11.58 6.98 -3.97
CA ALA A 86 -11.68 5.53 -4.13
C ALA A 86 -10.31 4.81 -4.03
N SER A 87 -9.23 5.37 -4.58
CA SER A 87 -7.89 4.79 -4.48
C SER A 87 -7.38 4.71 -3.03
N THR A 88 -7.60 5.75 -2.23
CA THR A 88 -7.16 5.77 -0.83
C THR A 88 -7.92 4.75 0.00
N LYS A 89 -9.24 4.64 -0.21
CA LYS A 89 -10.07 3.62 0.47
C LYS A 89 -9.60 2.21 0.11
N MET A 90 -9.35 1.96 -1.18
CA MET A 90 -8.89 0.66 -1.67
C MET A 90 -7.54 0.27 -1.03
N LEU A 91 -6.57 1.19 -1.04
CA LEU A 91 -5.28 0.98 -0.38
C LEU A 91 -5.46 0.64 1.10
N PHE A 92 -6.27 1.42 1.82
CA PHE A 92 -6.49 1.23 3.24
C PHE A 92 -7.16 -0.11 3.54
N CYS A 93 -8.19 -0.49 2.79
CA CYS A 93 -8.91 -1.76 2.98
C CYS A 93 -8.03 -2.98 2.69
N ILE A 94 -7.31 -3.00 1.56
CA ILE A 94 -6.42 -4.12 1.20
C ILE A 94 -5.34 -4.31 2.29
N ASN A 95 -4.70 -3.22 2.71
CA ASN A 95 -3.67 -3.28 3.75
C ASN A 95 -4.24 -3.58 5.14
N SER A 96 -5.50 -3.21 5.40
CA SER A 96 -6.19 -3.57 6.65
C SER A 96 -6.50 -5.05 6.74
N ILE A 97 -6.81 -5.70 5.61
CA ILE A 97 -7.02 -7.16 5.56
C ILE A 97 -5.71 -7.89 5.91
N HIS A 98 -4.57 -7.41 5.41
CA HIS A 98 -3.28 -8.08 5.62
C HIS A 98 -2.60 -7.74 6.96
N GLY A 99 -2.66 -6.48 7.38
CA GLY A 99 -1.94 -5.94 8.55
C GLY A 99 -2.84 -5.46 9.70
N GLY A 100 -4.15 -5.72 9.63
CA GLY A 100 -5.14 -5.12 10.53
C GLY A 100 -5.25 -3.60 10.34
N PHE A 101 -6.04 -2.95 11.18
CA PHE A 101 -6.25 -1.49 11.12
C PHE A 101 -4.93 -0.69 11.09
N LEU A 102 -3.94 -1.11 11.86
CA LEU A 102 -2.62 -0.47 11.89
C LEU A 102 -1.88 -0.61 10.56
N GLY A 103 -2.02 -1.74 9.87
CA GLY A 103 -1.50 -1.92 8.51
C GLY A 103 -2.11 -0.95 7.51
N GLY A 104 -3.44 -0.79 7.55
CA GLY A 104 -4.15 0.19 6.73
C GLY A 104 -3.63 1.62 6.96
N PHE A 105 -3.50 2.02 8.23
CA PHE A 105 -2.98 3.33 8.60
C PHE A 105 -1.52 3.54 8.17
N LEU A 106 -0.66 2.54 8.40
CA LEU A 106 0.74 2.61 8.00
C LEU A 106 0.91 2.71 6.48
N ALA A 107 0.13 1.94 5.71
CA ALA A 107 0.14 2.03 4.26
C ALA A 107 -0.31 3.41 3.77
N PHE A 108 -1.33 4.00 4.40
CA PHE A 108 -1.76 5.37 4.11
C PHE A 108 -0.66 6.40 4.38
N CYS A 109 0.08 6.26 5.49
CA CYS A 109 1.23 7.12 5.78
C CYS A 109 2.32 6.95 4.72
N ILE A 110 2.71 5.72 4.39
CA ILE A 110 3.71 5.42 3.35
C ILE A 110 3.31 6.03 2.00
N TRP A 111 2.03 5.93 1.64
CA TRP A 111 1.49 6.50 0.42
C TRP A 111 1.60 8.03 0.38
N SER A 112 1.27 8.69 1.50
CA SER A 112 1.11 10.14 1.53
C SER A 112 2.40 10.89 1.85
N LEU A 113 3.34 10.24 2.56
CA LEU A 113 4.56 10.87 3.07
C LEU A 113 5.44 11.49 1.98
N PRO A 114 5.76 10.81 0.86
CA PRO A 114 6.62 11.39 -0.18
C PRO A 114 6.04 12.69 -0.75
N GLY A 115 4.71 12.71 -1.00
CA GLY A 115 4.01 13.91 -1.46
C GLY A 115 4.02 15.02 -0.42
N ALA A 116 3.75 14.70 0.86
CA ALA A 116 3.77 15.66 1.95
C ALA A 116 5.18 16.28 2.15
N ILE A 117 6.24 15.46 2.09
CA ILE A 117 7.63 15.91 2.17
C ILE A 117 7.97 16.81 0.97
N GLY A 118 7.57 16.41 -0.24
CA GLY A 118 7.76 17.22 -1.46
C GLY A 118 7.10 18.59 -1.35
N MET A 119 5.84 18.63 -0.91
CA MET A 119 5.09 19.88 -0.71
C MET A 119 5.72 20.76 0.39
N TYR A 120 6.16 20.16 1.49
CA TYR A 120 6.85 20.88 2.56
C TYR A 120 8.18 21.48 2.08
N GLY A 121 8.98 20.71 1.36
CA GLY A 121 10.23 21.18 0.75
C GLY A 121 10.00 22.32 -0.24
N LEU A 122 8.97 22.20 -1.08
CA LEU A 122 8.56 23.27 -2.00
C LEU A 122 8.14 24.53 -1.25
N SER A 123 7.36 24.40 -0.17
CA SER A 123 6.95 25.51 0.67
C SER A 123 8.15 26.27 1.24
N LEU A 124 9.15 25.56 1.80
CA LEU A 124 10.39 26.19 2.29
C LEU A 124 11.18 26.89 1.18
N GLY A 125 11.18 26.32 -0.03
CA GLY A 125 11.82 26.92 -1.20
C GLY A 125 11.13 28.22 -1.63
N VAL A 126 9.79 28.20 -1.71
CA VAL A 126 8.98 29.36 -2.09
C VAL A 126 9.06 30.47 -1.04
N SER A 127 9.11 30.15 0.25
CA SER A 127 9.28 31.15 1.32
C SER A 127 10.58 31.96 1.24
N LYS A 128 11.56 31.52 0.45
CA LYS A 128 12.83 32.24 0.20
C LYS A 128 12.83 33.06 -1.10
N ILE A 129 11.80 32.94 -1.93
CA ILE A 129 11.57 33.78 -3.10
C ILE A 129 10.93 35.08 -2.61
N GLY A 130 11.52 36.23 -2.96
CA GLY A 130 10.94 37.55 -2.64
C GLY A 130 9.61 37.80 -3.36
N ASP A 131 8.98 38.95 -3.14
CA ASP A 131 7.60 39.26 -3.62
C ASP A 131 7.39 39.17 -5.14
N LYS A 132 8.46 39.07 -5.94
CA LYS A 132 8.38 38.84 -7.39
C LYS A 132 8.77 37.40 -7.71
N MET A 133 7.80 36.63 -8.20
CA MET A 133 8.06 35.30 -8.75
C MET A 133 9.08 35.40 -9.90
N PRO A 134 10.07 34.49 -9.97
CA PRO A 134 10.98 34.43 -11.11
C PRO A 134 10.20 34.31 -12.43
N SER A 135 10.60 35.06 -13.46
CA SER A 135 9.90 35.12 -14.76
C SER A 135 9.56 33.75 -15.37
N PRO A 136 10.41 32.70 -15.27
CA PRO A 136 10.06 31.37 -15.76
C PRO A 136 8.89 30.72 -15.02
N VAL A 137 8.78 30.95 -13.71
CA VAL A 137 7.70 30.41 -12.87
C VAL A 137 6.37 31.06 -13.23
N TYR A 138 6.37 32.39 -13.42
CA TYR A 138 5.18 33.11 -13.85
C TYR A 138 4.68 32.65 -15.22
N ALA A 139 5.58 32.50 -16.20
CA ALA A 139 5.25 32.01 -17.53
C ALA A 139 4.72 30.56 -17.52
N LEU A 140 5.28 29.70 -16.67
CA LEU A 140 4.80 28.33 -16.49
C LEU A 140 3.39 28.29 -15.88
N LEU A 141 3.16 29.06 -14.81
CA LEU A 141 1.87 29.12 -14.12
C LEU A 141 0.78 29.74 -15.00
N SER A 142 1.10 30.78 -15.77
CA SER A 142 0.14 31.38 -16.71
C SER A 142 -0.20 30.43 -17.86
N GLY A 143 0.77 29.67 -18.38
CA GLY A 143 0.54 28.61 -19.36
C GLY A 143 -0.34 27.48 -18.82
N LEU A 144 -0.10 27.01 -17.59
CA LEU A 144 -0.95 26.01 -16.92
C LEU A 144 -2.39 26.51 -16.75
N ASN A 145 -2.58 27.76 -16.31
CA ASN A 145 -3.90 28.36 -16.16
C ASN A 145 -4.64 28.49 -17.51
N ALA A 146 -3.92 28.82 -18.59
CA ALA A 146 -4.49 28.85 -19.93
C ALA A 146 -4.90 27.45 -20.45
N ALA A 147 -4.17 26.40 -20.05
CA ALA A 147 -4.46 25.02 -20.45
C ALA A 147 -5.67 24.40 -19.71
N THR A 148 -5.98 24.86 -18.49
CA THR A 148 -7.12 24.36 -17.70
C THR A 148 -8.44 25.07 -18.03
N ILE A 149 -8.38 26.33 -18.46
CA ILE A 149 -9.56 27.09 -18.89
C ILE A 149 -9.82 26.80 -20.36
N LYS A 150 -10.73 25.87 -20.66
CA LYS A 150 -11.28 25.72 -22.02
C LYS A 150 -12.14 26.95 -22.31
N GLN A 151 -11.63 27.90 -23.09
CA GLN A 151 -12.46 29.01 -23.56
C GLN A 151 -13.65 28.44 -24.35
N PRO A 152 -14.91 28.69 -23.95
CA PRO A 152 -16.04 28.34 -24.78
C PRO A 152 -16.15 29.37 -25.91
N GLY A 153 -15.83 28.95 -27.13
CA GLY A 153 -16.08 29.71 -28.36
C GLY A 153 -14.83 30.13 -29.13
N SER A 154 -14.42 29.27 -30.06
CA SER A 154 -13.84 29.66 -31.36
C SER A 154 -14.41 28.72 -32.41
#